data_AF-A0A087SS65-F1
#
_entry.id   AF-A0A087SS65-F1
#
_cell.length_a   1.000
_cell.length_b   1.000
_cell.length_c   1.000
_cell.angle_alpha   90.00
_cell.angle_beta   90.00
_cell.angle_gamma   90.00
#
_symmetry.space_group_name_H-M   'P 1'
#
loop_
_entity.id
_entity.type
_entity.pdbx_description
1 polymer ?
#
loop_
_entity_poly.entity_id
_entity_poly.type
_entity_poly.pdbx_seq_one_letter_code
_entity_poly.pdbx_strand_id
1 'polypeptide(L)'
;MDEPDGFAITLPPGWQQRVGQLAGVNNRLSNSAGLKRAISWHPDGNLNVNVSVTVSPLAADFTSITSFGRPEEFGQALVNQMDRSFLTRAGALGRGASRREQTAQLVSARQAGPSYLVSYTVSPVDLAPRAVTSVVTPGSHKRRSRLYTLNLSAPAEERERWEPVFSGVLQSFSVPRA
;
A
#
# COMPACT_ATOMS: atom_id res chain seq x y z
N MET A 1 -6.03 17.48 -7.61
CA MET A 1 -7.09 16.53 -7.23
C MET A 1 -7.22 15.51 -8.34
N ASP A 2 -7.28 14.22 -8.02
CA ASP A 2 -7.60 13.18 -9.00
C ASP A 2 -9.10 13.26 -9.33
N GLU A 3 -9.43 13.43 -10.61
CA GLU A 3 -10.81 13.65 -11.05
C GLU A 3 -11.73 12.42 -10.84
N PRO A 4 -11.29 11.17 -11.11
CA PRO A 4 -12.13 9.99 -10.87
C PRO A 4 -12.41 9.68 -9.39
N ASP A 5 -11.37 9.75 -8.55
CA ASP A 5 -11.41 9.25 -7.18
C ASP A 5 -11.35 10.37 -6.12
N GLY A 6 -11.14 11.62 -6.51
CA GLY A 6 -11.33 12.80 -5.68
C GLY A 6 -10.28 13.03 -4.59
N PHE A 7 -9.26 12.18 -4.49
CA PHE A 7 -8.16 12.40 -3.56
C PHE A 7 -7.23 13.52 -4.07
N ALA A 8 -6.49 14.13 -3.15
CA ALA A 8 -5.44 15.09 -3.47
C ALA A 8 -4.12 14.64 -2.86
N ILE A 9 -3.04 14.90 -3.58
CA ILE A 9 -1.67 14.59 -3.17
C ILE A 9 -0.75 15.60 -3.86
N THR A 10 0.28 16.05 -3.16
CA THR A 10 1.33 16.91 -3.72
C THR A 10 2.64 16.14 -3.71
N LEU A 11 3.31 16.13 -4.86
CA LEU A 11 4.61 15.49 -5.03
C LEU A 11 5.67 16.54 -5.37
N PRO A 12 6.95 16.32 -5.04
CA PRO A 12 8.03 17.19 -5.49
C PRO A 12 8.09 17.29 -7.02
N PRO A 13 8.65 18.38 -7.57
CA PRO A 13 8.90 18.47 -9.01
C PRO A 13 9.83 17.35 -9.49
N GLY A 14 9.68 16.95 -10.75
CA GLY A 14 10.50 15.89 -11.36
C GLY A 14 10.05 14.45 -11.07
N TRP A 15 8.85 14.25 -10.51
CA TRP A 15 8.25 12.93 -10.35
C TRP A 15 7.42 12.55 -11.57
N GLN A 16 7.64 11.35 -12.10
CA GLN A 16 6.91 10.79 -13.24
C GLN A 16 5.74 9.93 -12.77
N GLN A 17 4.60 10.03 -13.45
CA GLN A 17 3.38 9.29 -13.11
C GLN A 17 3.19 8.07 -14.02
N ARG A 18 2.71 6.97 -13.41
CA ARG A 18 2.19 5.77 -14.08
C ARG A 18 0.81 5.43 -13.53
N VAL A 19 -0.11 5.06 -14.41
CA VAL A 19 -1.48 4.67 -14.02
C VAL A 19 -1.72 3.23 -14.49
N GLY A 20 -2.26 2.41 -13.60
CA GLY A 20 -2.62 1.03 -13.88
C GLY A 20 -4.03 0.70 -13.36
N GLN A 21 -4.68 -0.23 -14.03
CA GLN A 21 -5.95 -0.80 -13.58
C GLN A 21 -5.74 -2.28 -13.29
N LEU A 22 -5.96 -2.69 -12.05
CA LEU A 22 -5.81 -4.08 -11.63
C LEU A 22 -7.18 -4.76 -11.81
N ALA A 23 -7.26 -5.67 -12.78
CA ALA A 23 -8.36 -6.60 -12.90
C ALA A 23 -8.39 -7.51 -11.65
N GLY A 24 -9.54 -7.62 -11.00
CA GLY A 24 -9.69 -8.52 -9.86
C GLY A 24 -9.38 -9.95 -10.30
N VAL A 25 -8.36 -10.57 -9.70
CA VAL A 25 -7.85 -11.90 -10.09
C VAL A 25 -8.91 -13.01 -9.98
N ASN A 26 -10.05 -12.77 -9.33
CA ASN A 26 -11.12 -13.76 -9.15
C ASN A 26 -12.53 -13.21 -9.46
N ASN A 27 -12.74 -12.43 -10.54
CA ASN A 27 -14.09 -11.95 -10.81
C ASN A 27 -14.53 -12.11 -12.28
N ARG A 28 -14.73 -13.37 -12.70
CA ARG A 28 -15.52 -13.69 -13.90
C ARG A 28 -17.04 -13.70 -13.63
N LEU A 29 -17.48 -13.38 -12.41
CA LEU A 29 -18.87 -13.56 -11.95
C LEU A 29 -19.42 -12.42 -11.07
N SER A 30 -18.90 -11.19 -11.15
CA SER A 30 -19.62 -10.05 -10.58
C SER A 30 -19.52 -8.83 -11.47
N ASN A 31 -20.68 -8.45 -12.02
CA ASN A 31 -20.88 -7.29 -12.87
C ASN A 31 -20.92 -5.99 -12.05
N SER A 32 -20.31 -5.95 -10.86
CA SER A 32 -20.45 -4.81 -9.94
C SER A 32 -19.35 -4.62 -8.87
N ALA A 33 -18.31 -5.46 -8.76
CA ALA A 33 -17.19 -5.16 -7.85
C ALA A 33 -16.06 -4.43 -8.60
N GLY A 34 -16.04 -3.10 -8.44
CA GLY A 34 -15.21 -2.16 -9.20
C GLY A 34 -13.71 -2.51 -9.24
N LEU A 35 -13.14 -2.32 -10.42
CA LEU A 35 -11.71 -2.47 -10.71
C LEU A 35 -10.87 -1.65 -9.71
N LYS A 36 -9.80 -2.24 -9.18
CA LYS A 36 -8.83 -1.52 -8.35
C LYS A 36 -8.00 -0.61 -9.26
N ARG A 37 -7.98 0.69 -8.97
CA ARG A 37 -7.14 1.66 -9.70
C ARG A 37 -5.88 1.90 -8.88
N ALA A 38 -4.73 1.84 -9.53
CA ALA A 38 -3.45 2.13 -8.92
C ALA A 38 -2.79 3.27 -9.69
N ILE A 39 -2.37 4.30 -8.98
CA ILE A 39 -1.55 5.38 -9.50
C ILE A 39 -0.22 5.32 -8.76
N SER A 40 0.88 5.39 -9.49
CA SER A 40 2.23 5.36 -8.93
C SER A 40 3.03 6.51 -9.50
N TRP A 41 3.87 7.08 -8.66
CA TRP A 41 4.81 8.12 -9.00
C TRP A 41 6.20 7.71 -8.54
N HIS A 42 7.21 8.08 -9.31
CA HIS A 42 8.61 7.85 -8.95
C HIS A 42 9.45 9.06 -9.36
N PRO A 43 10.56 9.36 -8.67
CA PRO A 43 11.52 10.36 -9.13
C PRO A 43 12.05 9.99 -10.52
N ASP A 44 12.38 11.00 -11.32
CA ASP A 44 13.05 10.78 -12.59
C ASP A 44 14.38 10.04 -12.39
N GLY A 45 14.63 9.03 -13.22
CA GLY A 45 15.82 8.18 -13.13
C GLY A 45 15.90 7.23 -11.92
N ASN A 46 14.93 7.22 -10.99
CA ASN A 46 14.96 6.31 -9.83
C ASN A 46 13.63 5.57 -9.64
N LEU A 47 13.55 4.34 -10.18
CA LEU A 47 12.40 3.45 -10.02
C LEU A 47 12.38 2.72 -8.67
N ASN A 48 13.47 2.78 -7.90
CA ASN A 48 13.56 2.14 -6.60
C ASN A 48 12.87 2.95 -5.50
N VAL A 49 12.46 4.19 -5.78
CA VAL A 49 11.69 5.04 -4.88
C VAL A 49 10.34 5.29 -5.53
N ASN A 50 9.26 5.07 -4.80
CA ASN A 50 7.93 5.34 -5.32
C ASN A 50 6.95 5.77 -4.24
N VAL A 51 5.94 6.50 -4.70
CA VAL A 51 4.71 6.81 -4.00
C VAL A 51 3.59 6.21 -4.82
N SER A 52 2.67 5.48 -4.22
CA SER A 52 1.52 4.95 -4.96
C SER A 52 0.24 5.07 -4.16
N VAL A 53 -0.86 5.32 -4.86
CA VAL A 53 -2.22 5.33 -4.32
C VAL A 53 -2.99 4.21 -5.00
N THR A 54 -3.48 3.26 -4.20
CA THR A 54 -4.44 2.27 -4.65
C THR A 54 -5.82 2.64 -4.14
N VAL A 55 -6.79 2.67 -5.05
CA VAL A 55 -8.20 2.93 -4.74
C VAL A 55 -8.97 1.65 -4.97
N SER A 56 -9.58 1.13 -3.90
CA SER A 56 -10.43 -0.07 -3.93
C SER A 56 -11.86 0.28 -3.54
N PRO A 57 -12.88 -0.43 -4.06
CA PRO A 57 -14.23 -0.34 -3.51
C PRO A 57 -14.23 -0.70 -2.02
N LEU A 58 -15.03 0.02 -1.24
CA LEU A 58 -15.27 -0.28 0.17
C LEU A 58 -16.72 -0.72 0.33
N ALA A 59 -16.94 -1.90 0.92
CA ALA A 59 -18.28 -2.40 1.16
C ALA A 59 -18.97 -1.58 2.26
N ALA A 60 -20.31 -1.54 2.22
CA ALA A 60 -21.12 -0.62 3.03
C ALA A 60 -21.06 -0.89 4.54
N ASP A 61 -20.66 -2.10 4.93
CA ASP A 61 -20.42 -2.56 6.29
C ASP A 61 -19.14 -1.96 6.91
N PHE A 62 -18.20 -1.48 6.09
CA PHE A 62 -16.98 -0.82 6.57
C PHE A 62 -17.19 0.70 6.68
N THR A 63 -17.83 1.11 7.77
CA THR A 63 -18.18 2.52 8.03
C THR A 63 -17.04 3.33 8.64
N SER A 64 -16.02 2.68 9.20
CA SER A 64 -14.82 3.32 9.73
C SER A 64 -13.57 2.47 9.47
N ILE A 65 -12.38 3.05 9.68
CA ILE A 65 -11.13 2.28 9.61
C ILE A 65 -11.06 1.19 10.69
N THR A 66 -11.76 1.37 11.81
CA THR A 66 -11.78 0.40 12.91
C THR A 66 -12.62 -0.85 12.58
N SER A 67 -13.45 -0.82 11.53
CA SER A 67 -14.09 -2.02 10.98
C SER A 67 -13.08 -3.07 10.50
N PHE A 68 -11.81 -2.69 10.28
CA PHE A 68 -10.72 -3.58 9.92
C PHE A 68 -9.97 -4.19 11.12
N GLY A 69 -10.48 -4.03 12.34
CA GLY A 69 -9.82 -4.49 13.57
C GLY A 69 -8.80 -3.48 14.09
N ARG A 70 -7.94 -3.88 15.04
CA ARG A 70 -6.93 -2.96 15.61
C ARG A 70 -5.79 -2.69 14.62
N PRO A 71 -5.11 -1.53 14.69
CA PRO A 71 -4.02 -1.19 13.77
C PRO A 71 -2.93 -2.28 13.68
N GLU A 72 -2.54 -2.85 14.82
CA GLU A 72 -1.50 -3.88 14.92
C GLU A 72 -1.92 -5.19 14.27
N GLU A 73 -3.17 -5.59 14.46
CA GLU A 73 -3.75 -6.79 13.84
C GLU A 73 -3.83 -6.62 12.32
N PHE A 74 -4.31 -5.46 11.87
CA PHE A 74 -4.38 -5.11 10.46
C PHE A 74 -2.98 -5.10 9.83
N GLY A 75 -2.02 -4.42 10.45
CA GLY A 75 -0.64 -4.33 9.97
C GLY A 75 0.04 -5.69 9.92
N GLN A 76 -0.17 -6.54 10.94
CA GLN A 76 0.39 -7.89 10.96
C GLN A 76 -0.25 -8.78 9.89
N ALA A 77 -1.56 -8.69 9.69
CA ALA A 77 -2.24 -9.42 8.62
C ALA A 77 -1.73 -9.01 7.23
N LEU A 78 -1.50 -7.71 7.01
CA LEU A 78 -0.91 -7.18 5.78
C LEU A 78 0.48 -7.78 5.53
N VAL A 79 1.36 -7.74 6.53
CA VAL A 79 2.73 -8.29 6.42
C VAL A 79 2.71 -9.80 6.18
N ASN A 80 1.84 -10.53 6.87
CA ASN A 80 1.72 -11.99 6.70
C ASN A 80 1.30 -12.39 5.28
N GLN A 81 0.54 -11.56 4.56
CA GLN A 81 0.18 -11.82 3.16
C GLN A 81 1.38 -11.65 2.21
N MET A 82 2.36 -10.82 2.60
CA MET A 82 3.57 -10.57 1.82
C MET A 82 4.71 -11.53 2.17
N ASP A 83 4.79 -11.99 3.42
CA ASP A 83 5.83 -12.92 3.87
C ASP A 83 5.60 -14.33 3.32
N ARG A 84 6.56 -14.83 2.54
CA ARG A 84 6.57 -16.18 1.96
C ARG A 84 7.51 -17.12 2.69
N SER A 85 8.15 -16.69 3.79
CA SER A 85 9.07 -17.52 4.59
C SER A 85 8.44 -18.81 5.12
N PHE A 86 7.10 -18.86 5.25
CA PHE A 86 6.39 -20.06 5.65
C PHE A 86 6.48 -21.20 4.62
N LEU A 87 6.67 -20.90 3.33
CA LEU A 87 6.81 -21.93 2.28
C LEU A 87 8.08 -22.75 2.48
N THR A 88 9.17 -22.11 2.89
CA THR A 88 10.41 -22.79 3.28
C THR A 88 10.21 -23.63 4.53
N ARG A 89 9.55 -23.09 5.57
CA ARG A 89 9.32 -23.81 6.84
C ARG A 89 8.40 -25.01 6.69
N ALA A 90 7.40 -24.93 5.82
CA ALA A 90 6.43 -26.00 5.60
C ALA A 90 6.98 -27.18 4.76
N GLY A 91 8.25 -27.12 4.30
CA GLY A 91 8.81 -28.13 3.40
C GLY A 91 8.08 -28.24 2.06
N ALA A 92 7.26 -27.23 1.72
CA ALA A 92 6.49 -27.17 0.47
C ALA A 92 7.41 -27.05 -0.76
N LEU A 93 8.63 -26.58 -0.53
CA LEU A 93 9.73 -26.61 -1.47
C LEU A 93 10.50 -27.91 -1.20
N GLY A 94 10.51 -28.83 -2.17
CA GLY A 94 11.08 -30.18 -2.01
C GLY A 94 12.49 -30.21 -1.42
N ARG A 95 12.88 -31.37 -0.84
CA ARG A 95 14.18 -31.58 -0.19
C ARG A 95 15.33 -31.10 -1.08
N GLY A 96 16.08 -30.10 -0.62
CA GLY A 96 17.26 -29.54 -1.32
C GLY A 96 17.05 -28.14 -1.93
N ALA A 97 15.83 -27.59 -1.93
CA ALA A 97 15.57 -26.24 -2.44
C ALA A 97 15.98 -25.17 -1.41
N SER A 98 17.19 -24.61 -1.53
CA SER A 98 17.57 -23.35 -0.85
C SER A 98 17.14 -22.16 -1.70
N ARG A 99 15.83 -21.91 -1.80
CA ARG A 99 15.34 -20.68 -2.45
C ARG A 99 15.24 -19.57 -1.40
N ARG A 100 15.83 -18.41 -1.69
CA ARG A 100 15.55 -17.19 -0.95
C ARG A 100 14.08 -16.85 -1.19
N GLU A 101 13.30 -16.74 -0.13
CA GLU A 101 11.90 -16.34 -0.20
C GLU A 101 11.76 -14.86 0.16
N GLN A 102 10.72 -14.22 -0.38
CA GLN A 102 10.37 -12.88 0.05
C GLN A 102 9.99 -12.90 1.52
N THR A 103 10.60 -12.04 2.33
CA THR A 103 10.22 -11.83 3.72
C THR A 103 9.62 -10.45 3.91
N ALA A 104 8.72 -10.32 4.88
CA ALA A 104 8.18 -9.03 5.28
C ALA A 104 8.08 -8.97 6.81
N GLN A 105 8.29 -7.79 7.38
CA GLN A 105 8.26 -7.59 8.82
C GLN A 105 7.54 -6.28 9.17
N LEU A 106 6.61 -6.35 10.11
CA LEU A 106 5.94 -5.17 10.65
C LEU A 106 6.92 -4.41 11.54
N VAL A 107 7.06 -3.10 11.29
CA VAL A 107 7.88 -2.20 12.12
C VAL A 107 6.99 -1.47 13.12
N SER A 108 5.87 -0.92 12.63
CA SER A 108 4.87 -0.28 13.48
C SER A 108 3.51 -0.24 12.79
N ALA A 109 2.46 -0.21 13.58
CA ALA A 109 1.12 0.11 13.10
C ALA A 109 0.42 0.96 14.16
N ARG A 110 -0.25 2.02 13.73
CA ARG A 110 -1.00 2.89 14.64
C ARG A 110 -2.18 3.53 13.92
N GLN A 111 -3.19 3.91 14.70
CA GLN A 111 -4.26 4.76 14.21
C GLN A 111 -3.81 6.23 14.20
N ALA A 112 -4.16 6.95 13.15
CA ALA A 112 -3.95 8.38 12.98
C ALA A 112 -5.27 9.01 12.51
N GLY A 113 -6.13 9.37 13.46
CA GLY A 113 -7.49 9.85 13.17
C GLY A 113 -8.32 8.78 12.45
N PRO A 114 -8.86 9.06 11.25
CA PRO A 114 -9.66 8.09 10.50
C PRO A 114 -8.82 7.11 9.67
N SER A 115 -7.50 7.08 9.85
CA SER A 115 -6.59 6.31 9.00
C SER A 115 -5.70 5.39 9.84
N TYR A 116 -5.20 4.32 9.23
CA TYR A 116 -4.11 3.52 9.77
C TYR A 116 -2.80 3.89 9.09
N LEU A 117 -1.78 4.13 9.91
CA LEU A 117 -0.40 4.28 9.47
C LEU A 117 0.33 2.98 9.80
N VAL A 118 0.78 2.26 8.79
CA VAL A 118 1.49 0.98 8.92
C VAL A 118 2.87 1.13 8.30
N SER A 119 3.93 0.91 9.07
CA SER A 119 5.30 0.87 8.55
C SER A 119 5.83 -0.56 8.63
N TYR A 120 6.46 -1.02 7.56
CA TYR A 120 6.99 -2.36 7.47
C TYR A 120 8.18 -2.42 6.51
N THR A 121 8.96 -3.49 6.60
CA THR A 121 10.01 -3.81 5.63
C THR A 121 9.58 -5.00 4.78
N VAL A 122 9.97 -4.99 3.51
CA VAL A 122 9.84 -6.13 2.59
C VAL A 122 11.20 -6.39 1.99
N SER A 123 11.66 -7.63 2.00
CA SER A 123 12.89 -8.07 1.36
C SER A 123 12.53 -9.00 0.22
N PRO A 124 12.36 -8.47 -1.01
CA PRO A 124 12.09 -9.30 -2.16
C PRO A 124 13.30 -10.16 -2.52
N VAL A 125 13.05 -11.23 -3.26
CA VAL A 125 14.13 -12.11 -3.75
C VAL A 125 14.96 -11.34 -4.78
N ASP A 126 16.28 -11.38 -4.62
CA ASP A 126 17.28 -10.76 -5.52
C ASP A 126 17.17 -9.23 -5.68
N LEU A 127 16.43 -8.56 -4.79
CA LEU A 127 16.33 -7.10 -4.73
C LEU A 127 16.69 -6.59 -3.34
N ALA A 128 17.13 -5.32 -3.28
CA ALA A 128 17.40 -4.67 -2.01
C ALA A 128 16.13 -4.62 -1.12
N PRO A 129 16.26 -4.79 0.21
CA PRO A 129 15.17 -4.58 1.13
C PRO A 129 14.57 -3.20 0.99
N ARG A 130 13.25 -3.12 1.17
CA ARG A 130 12.45 -1.91 1.02
C ARG A 130 11.82 -1.56 2.34
N ALA A 131 11.91 -0.29 2.72
CA ALA A 131 11.09 0.29 3.76
C ALA A 131 9.80 0.83 3.12
N VAL A 132 8.65 0.51 3.71
CA VAL A 132 7.35 0.95 3.23
C VAL A 132 6.56 1.57 4.38
N THR A 133 5.98 2.74 4.13
CA THR A 133 4.97 3.36 4.98
C THR A 133 3.66 3.43 4.21
N SER A 134 2.63 2.80 4.74
CA SER A 134 1.28 2.76 4.19
C SER A 134 0.32 3.57 5.02
N VAL A 135 -0.49 4.41 4.36
CA VAL A 135 -1.68 5.02 4.94
C VAL A 135 -2.90 4.35 4.35
N VAL A 136 -3.73 3.76 5.19
CA VAL A 136 -5.00 3.17 4.80
C VAL A 136 -6.11 4.02 5.36
N THR A 137 -6.97 4.55 4.50
CA THR A 137 -8.04 5.44 4.91
C THR A 137 -9.31 5.20 4.10
N PRO A 138 -10.47 5.05 4.74
CA PRO A 138 -11.74 5.10 4.04
C PRO A 138 -12.00 6.54 3.57
N GLY A 139 -12.76 6.67 2.51
CA GLY A 139 -13.29 7.94 2.03
C GLY A 139 -14.44 7.70 1.07
N SER A 140 -15.15 8.77 0.74
CA SER A 140 -16.31 8.72 -0.13
C SER A 140 -16.21 9.80 -1.17
N HIS A 141 -16.21 9.39 -2.44
CA HIS A 141 -16.27 10.33 -3.56
C HIS A 141 -17.58 10.07 -4.31
N LYS A 142 -18.45 11.09 -4.35
CA LYS A 142 -19.84 10.94 -4.81
C LYS A 142 -20.55 9.88 -3.93
N ARG A 143 -21.41 9.04 -4.52
CA ARG A 143 -22.16 7.98 -3.79
C ARG A 143 -21.38 6.64 -3.66
N ARG A 144 -20.05 6.66 -3.72
CA ARG A 144 -19.22 5.44 -3.70
C ARG A 144 -18.19 5.50 -2.58
N SER A 145 -18.35 4.62 -1.60
CA SER A 145 -17.36 4.38 -0.55
C SER A 145 -16.15 3.65 -1.13
N ARG A 146 -14.96 4.12 -0.75
CA ARG A 146 -13.68 3.64 -1.26
C ARG A 146 -12.66 3.52 -0.13
N LEU A 147 -11.76 2.58 -0.28
CA LEU A 147 -10.57 2.45 0.54
C LEU A 147 -9.38 2.98 -0.26
N TYR A 148 -8.72 4.00 0.28
CA TYR A 148 -7.52 4.57 -0.29
C TYR A 148 -6.32 4.04 0.49
N THR A 149 -5.37 3.46 -0.23
CA THR A 149 -4.09 3.00 0.32
C THR A 149 -2.97 3.79 -0.34
N LEU A 150 -2.38 4.72 0.38
CA LEU A 150 -1.14 5.40 0.01
C LEU A 150 0.04 4.55 0.47
N ASN A 151 0.98 4.20 -0.40
CA ASN A 151 2.24 3.54 -0.07
C ASN A 151 3.40 4.44 -0.44
N LEU A 152 4.33 4.63 0.48
CA LEU A 152 5.58 5.36 0.32
C LEU A 152 6.69 4.33 0.46
N SER A 153 7.50 4.12 -0.57
CA SER A 153 8.48 3.04 -0.60
C SER A 153 9.82 3.53 -1.11
N ALA A 154 10.88 3.19 -0.37
CA ALA A 154 12.28 3.43 -0.73
C ALA A 154 13.13 2.20 -0.38
N PRO A 155 14.36 2.10 -0.90
CA PRO A 155 15.35 1.17 -0.33
C PRO A 155 15.50 1.41 1.17
N ALA A 156 15.59 0.34 1.97
CA ALA A 156 15.59 0.43 3.43
C ALA A 156 16.76 1.27 3.95
N GLU A 157 17.93 1.17 3.31
CA GLU A 157 19.13 1.96 3.59
C GLU A 157 18.99 3.46 3.27
N GLU A 158 18.10 3.82 2.34
CA GLU A 158 17.86 5.22 1.96
C GLU A 158 16.66 5.84 2.69
N ARG A 159 16.01 5.13 3.60
CA ARG A 159 14.77 5.58 4.25
C ARG A 159 14.91 6.98 4.85
N GLU A 160 15.96 7.22 5.63
CA GLU A 160 16.18 8.50 6.32
C GLU A 160 16.34 9.67 5.33
N ARG A 161 16.99 9.42 4.18
CA ARG A 161 17.15 10.40 3.11
C ARG A 161 15.80 10.82 2.51
N TRP A 162 14.87 9.87 2.37
CA TRP A 162 13.55 10.11 1.75
C TRP A 162 12.47 10.52 2.76
N GLU A 163 12.73 10.41 4.06
CA GLU A 163 11.77 10.74 5.12
C GLU A 163 11.20 12.17 5.03
N PRO A 164 11.97 13.24 4.71
CA PRO A 164 11.41 14.58 4.56
C PRO A 164 10.43 14.67 3.38
N VAL A 165 10.73 13.99 2.27
CA VAL A 165 9.87 13.94 1.09
C VAL A 165 8.59 13.18 1.42
N PHE A 166 8.71 11.99 2.01
CA PHE A 166 7.58 11.17 2.41
C PHE A 166 6.70 11.88 3.44
N SER A 167 7.28 12.59 4.40
CA SER A 167 6.53 13.41 5.36
C SER A 167 5.73 14.52 4.67
N GLY A 168 6.32 15.23 3.71
CA GLY A 168 5.60 16.24 2.92
C GLY A 168 4.45 15.63 2.10
N VAL A 169 4.68 14.47 1.48
CA VAL A 169 3.64 13.73 0.75
C VAL A 169 2.50 13.31 1.68
N LEU A 170 2.81 12.73 2.85
CA LEU A 170 1.82 12.34 3.86
C LEU A 170 0.96 13.52 4.31
N GLN A 171 1.59 14.67 4.58
CA GLN A 171 0.88 15.88 5.03
C GLN A 171 -0.04 16.45 3.94
N SER A 172 0.36 16.32 2.67
CA SER A 172 -0.46 16.79 1.54
C SER A 172 -1.59 15.83 1.15
N PHE A 173 -1.50 14.56 1.56
CA PHE A 173 -2.44 13.54 1.13
C PHE A 173 -3.78 13.71 1.84
N SER A 174 -4.84 13.88 1.05
CA SER A 174 -6.20 13.97 1.55
C SER A 174 -7.16 13.18 0.66
N VAL A 175 -8.17 12.62 1.30
CA VAL A 175 -9.24 11.86 0.64
C VAL A 175 -10.56 12.58 0.87
N PRO A 176 -11.51 12.51 -0.07
CA PRO A 176 -12.81 13.13 0.09
C PRO A 176 -13.57 12.42 1.22
N ARG A 177 -14.19 13.23 2.08
CA ARG A 177 -15.04 12.78 3.17
C ARG A 177 -16.49 13.09 2.82
N ALA A 178 -17.40 12.19 3.19
CA ALA A 178 -18.85 12.39 3.04
C ALA A 178 -19.34 13.52 3.94
#